data_AF-A0A7D6VFT6-F1
#
_entry.id   AF-A0A7D6VFT6-F1
#
_cell.length_a   1.000
_cell.length_b   1.000
_cell.length_c   1.000
_cell.angle_alpha   90.00
_cell.angle_beta   90.00
_cell.angle_gamma   90.00
#
_symmetry.space_group_name_H-M   'P 1'
#
loop_
_entity.id
_entity.type
_entity.pdbx_description
1 polymer ?
#
loop_
_entity_poly.entity_id
_entity_poly.type
_entity_poly.pdbx_seq_one_letter_code
_entity_poly.pdbx_strand_id
1 'polypeptide(L)' 'MSPTGIRETGWYTTEEVAALLKVDPSSLRRWRTGEPRQGPPFVQISGRVTRYYGADVMAYLKGKRIDPAVA' A
#
# COMPACT_ATOMS: atom_id res chain seq x y z
N MET A 1 -2.74 11.95 14.59
CA MET A 1 -3.80 12.12 13.58
C MET A 1 -3.98 10.76 12.91
N SER A 2 -4.98 9.98 13.32
CA SER A 2 -5.31 8.72 12.66
C SER A 2 -5.70 9.03 11.22
N PRO A 3 -5.17 8.34 10.19
CA PRO A 3 -5.59 8.63 8.83
C PRO A 3 -7.04 8.18 8.69
N THR A 4 -7.95 9.16 8.68
CA THR A 4 -9.30 9.04 8.15
C THR A 4 -9.20 8.40 6.76
N GLY A 5 -10.05 7.41 6.49
CA GLY A 5 -10.06 6.49 5.34
C GLY A 5 -9.33 6.90 4.06
N ILE A 6 -8.76 5.90 3.38
CA ILE A 6 -8.10 6.09 2.09
C ILE A 6 -9.07 6.68 1.04
N ARG A 7 -8.60 7.70 0.31
CA ARG A 7 -9.32 8.37 -0.78
C ARG A 7 -8.79 7.82 -2.11
N GLU A 8 -9.67 7.48 -3.03
CA GLU A 8 -9.29 6.86 -4.32
C GLU A 8 -8.34 7.73 -5.13
N THR A 9 -8.57 9.04 -5.14
CA THR A 9 -7.75 10.01 -5.86
C THR A 9 -6.60 10.58 -5.03
N GLY A 10 -6.33 10.02 -3.85
CA GLY A 10 -5.27 10.45 -2.95
C GLY A 10 -3.89 9.95 -3.36
N TRP A 11 -2.86 10.71 -2.99
CA TRP A 11 -1.46 10.29 -3.10
C TRP A 11 -0.87 10.13 -1.71
N TYR A 12 -0.27 8.96 -1.47
CA TYR A 12 0.21 8.55 -0.16
C TYR A 12 1.70 8.25 -0.16
N THR A 13 2.35 8.55 0.97
CA THR A 13 3.73 8.20 1.29
C THR A 13 3.86 6.72 1.66
N THR A 14 5.11 6.25 1.80
CA THR A 14 5.36 4.88 2.29
C THR A 14 4.84 4.73 3.72
N GLU A 15 5.02 5.75 4.55
CA GLU A 15 4.66 5.78 5.96
C GLU A 15 3.14 5.73 6.13
N GLU A 16 2.40 6.51 5.33
CA GLU A 16 0.92 6.49 5.36
C GLU A 16 0.37 5.13 4.91
N VAL A 17 0.88 4.55 3.82
CA VAL A 17 0.43 3.24 3.37
C VAL A 17 0.81 2.14 4.36
N ALA A 18 2.01 2.20 4.96
CA ALA A 18 2.41 1.25 5.99
C ALA A 18 1.47 1.32 7.22
N ALA A 19 1.09 2.52 7.64
CA ALA A 19 0.12 2.72 8.73
C ALA A 19 -1.28 2.18 8.38
N LEU A 20 -1.72 2.33 7.12
CA LEU A 20 -2.98 1.75 6.61
C LEU A 20 -2.94 0.22 6.60
N LEU A 21 -1.84 -0.37 6.14
CA LEU A 21 -1.64 -1.82 6.05
C LEU A 21 -1.26 -2.47 7.39
N LYS A 22 -1.05 -1.67 8.45
CA LYS A 22 -0.59 -2.14 9.77
C LYS A 22 0.74 -2.90 9.71
N VAL A 23 1.66 -2.42 8.88
CA VAL A 23 3.02 -2.95 8.78
C VAL A 23 4.04 -1.85 9.06
N ASP A 24 5.27 -2.23 9.39
CA ASP A 24 6.36 -1.26 9.50
C ASP A 24 6.75 -0.70 8.12
N PRO A 25 7.09 0.60 7.99
CA PRO A 25 7.55 1.18 6.73
C PRO A 25 8.75 0.45 6.11
N SER A 26 9.64 -0.14 6.93
CA SER A 26 10.77 -0.94 6.44
C SER A 26 10.31 -2.26 5.81
N SER A 27 9.23 -2.87 6.32
CA SER A 27 8.61 -4.05 5.71
C SER A 27 8.04 -3.69 4.34
N LEU A 28 7.32 -2.57 4.23
CA LEU A 28 6.79 -2.11 2.94
C LEU A 28 7.90 -1.75 1.95
N ARG A 29 9.04 -1.21 2.41
CA ARG A 29 10.24 -1.03 1.58
C ARG A 29 10.79 -2.36 1.07
N ARG A 30 10.94 -3.35 1.94
CA ARG A 30 11.42 -4.70 1.56
C ARG A 30 10.49 -5.37 0.56
N TRP A 31 9.18 -5.22 0.71
CA TRP A 31 8.21 -5.78 -0.23
C TRP A 31 8.39 -5.26 -1.67
N ARG A 32 8.75 -3.99 -1.84
CA ARG A 32 9.02 -3.40 -3.17
C ARG A 32 10.26 -3.99 -3.85
N THR A 33 11.25 -4.39 -3.07
CA THR A 33 12.53 -4.90 -3.58
C THR A 33 12.67 -6.42 -3.50
N GLY A 34 11.73 -7.10 -2.84
CA GLY A 34 11.71 -8.55 -2.71
C GLY A 34 11.31 -9.25 -4.02
N GLU A 35 11.69 -10.52 -4.13
CA GLU A 35 11.28 -11.40 -5.22
C GLU A 35 10.53 -12.61 -4.60
N PRO A 36 9.23 -12.81 -4.90
CA PRO A 36 8.39 -11.96 -5.74
C PRO A 36 8.06 -10.62 -5.08
N ARG A 37 7.85 -9.59 -5.91
CA ARG A 37 7.43 -8.26 -5.43
C ARG A 37 6.07 -8.35 -4.73
N GLN A 38 5.98 -7.70 -3.58
CA GLN A 38 4.79 -7.71 -2.73
C GLN A 38 4.26 -6.30 -2.49
N GLY A 39 3.01 -6.23 -2.04
CA GLY A 39 2.35 -4.98 -1.65
C GLY A 39 1.59 -4.28 -2.79
N PRO A 40 1.00 -3.12 -2.48
CA PRO A 40 0.28 -2.32 -3.47
C PRO A 40 1.23 -1.73 -4.53
N PRO A 41 0.73 -1.48 -5.75
CA PRO A 41 1.47 -0.75 -6.78
C PRO A 41 2.01 0.59 -6.27
N PHE A 42 3.18 0.99 -6.76
CA PHE A 42 3.85 2.22 -6.35
C PHE A 42 4.40 2.98 -7.54
N VAL A 43 4.50 4.30 -7.40
CA VAL A 43 5.08 5.21 -8.39
C VAL A 43 6.38 5.78 -7.82
N GLN A 44 7.47 5.63 -8.56
CA GLN A 44 8.75 6.27 -8.23
C GLN A 44 8.83 7.61 -8.94
N ILE A 45 8.67 8.70 -8.17
CA ILE A 45 8.74 10.08 -8.70
C ILE A 45 10.20 10.51 -8.86
N SER A 46 11.07 10.09 -7.95
CA SER A 46 12.52 10.30 -8.01
C SER A 46 13.27 9.22 -7.24
N GLY A 47 14.61 9.26 -7.23
CA GLY A 47 15.45 8.23 -6.61
C GLY A 47 15.10 7.90 -5.14
N ARG A 48 14.57 8.85 -4.37
CA ARG A 48 14.16 8.64 -2.96
C ARG A 48 12.66 8.85 -2.70
N VAL A 49 11.90 9.33 -3.70
CA VAL A 49 10.50 9.70 -3.52
C VAL A 49 9.61 8.66 -4.16
N THR A 50 8.99 7.84 -3.32
CA THR A 50 7.95 6.88 -3.72
C THR A 50 6.59 7.38 -3.25
N ARG A 51 5.58 7.20 -4.10
CA ARG A 51 4.19 7.50 -3.81
C ARG A 51 3.29 6.34 -4.19
N TYR A 52 2.12 6.31 -3.57
CA TYR A 52 1.08 5.31 -3.80
C TYR A 52 -0.20 6.04 -4.17
N TYR A 53 -0.84 5.58 -5.24
CA TYR A 53 -2.16 6.09 -5.59
C TYR A 53 -3.23 5.37 -4.77
N GLY A 54 -4.22 6.11 -4.28
CA GLY A 54 -5.22 5.56 -3.37
C GLY A 54 -6.01 4.40 -3.97
N ALA A 55 -6.40 4.50 -5.23
CA ALA A 55 -7.10 3.44 -5.96
C ALA A 55 -6.29 2.13 -5.99
N ASP A 56 -4.97 2.21 -6.18
CA ASP A 56 -4.10 1.03 -6.24
C ASP A 56 -4.01 0.31 -4.89
N VAL A 57 -3.91 1.08 -3.81
CA VAL A 57 -3.88 0.53 -2.45
C VAL A 57 -5.21 -0.14 -2.11
N MET A 58 -6.33 0.46 -2.50
CA MET A 58 -7.65 -0.16 -2.35
C MET A 58 -7.82 -1.42 -3.18
N ALA A 59 -7.39 -1.41 -4.43
CA ALA A 59 -7.43 -2.58 -5.30
C ALA A 59 -6.59 -3.74 -4.72
N TYR A 60 -5.42 -3.43 -4.18
CA TYR A 60 -4.57 -4.40 -3.48
C TYR A 60 -5.28 -5.02 -2.27
N LEU A 61 -5.89 -4.20 -1.40
CA LEU A 61 -6.64 -4.69 -0.24
C LEU A 61 -7.85 -5.55 -0.67
N LYS A 62 -8.57 -5.13 -1.71
CA LYS A 62 -9.69 -5.89 -2.27
C LYS A 62 -9.25 -7.25 -2.82
N GLY A 63 -8.10 -7.32 -3.49
CA GLY A 63 -7.54 -8.57 -4.00
C GLY A 63 -7.02 -9.52 -2.91
N LYS A 64 -6.70 -8.99 -1.73
CA LYS A 64 -6.29 -9.78 -0.54
C LYS A 64 -7.47 -10.13 0.37
N ARG A 65 -8.67 -9.64 0.08
CA ARG A 65 -9.87 -9.95 0.87
C ARG A 65 -10.21 -11.42 0.72
N ILE A 66 -10.25 -12.13 1.83
CA ILE A 66 -10.80 -13.49 1.92
C ILE A 66 -12.26 -13.33 2.36
N ASP A 67 -13.18 -14.00 1.65
CA ASP A 67 -14.57 -14.10 2.05
C ASP A 67 -14.79 -15.45 2.75
N PRO A 68 -14.99 -15.47 4.09
CA PRO A 68 -15.19 -16.72 4.83
C PRO A 68 -16.43 -17.51 4.39
N ALA A 69 -17.40 -16.88 3.74
CA ALA A 69 -18.60 -17.57 3.26
C ALA A 69 -18.35 -18.37 1.97
N VAL A 70 -17.22 -18.14 1.29
CA VAL A 70 -16.86 -18.76 0.01
C VAL A 70 -15.66 -19.71 0.14
N ALA A 71 -14.93 -19.65 1.26
CA ALA A 71 -13.70 -20.43 1.53
C ALA A 71 -13.97 -21.79 2.17
#